data_AF-A0A354UE43-F1
#
_entry.id   AF-A0A354UE43-F1
#
_cell.length_a   1.000
_cell.length_b   1.000
_cell.length_c   1.000
_cell.angle_alpha   90.00
_cell.angle_beta   90.00
_cell.angle_gamma   90.00
#
_symmetry.space_group_name_H-M   'P 1'
#
loop_
_entity.id
_entity.type
_entity.pdbx_description
1 polymer ?
#
loop_
_entity_poly.entity_id
_entity_poly.type
_entity_poly.pdbx_seq_one_letter_code
_entity_poly.pdbx_strand_id
1 'polypeptide(L)'
;MDGKIAIIGDGDSITVFKAVGVDTFKVESGKNCEKQLKKIANDYSVIFVTEQFAEDIKDLLKIFDEKPYPVVLIIPSKNGDTGYGIESLKIAMNKALGVDILFNN
;
A
#
# COMPACT_ATOMS: atom_id res chain seq x y z
N MET A 1 -2.59 -17.68 -13.56
CA MET A 1 -3.18 -16.52 -12.86
C MET A 1 -2.68 -15.31 -13.61
N ASP A 2 -3.51 -14.73 -14.47
CA ASP A 2 -3.20 -13.44 -15.09
C ASP A 2 -3.46 -12.37 -14.02
N GLY A 3 -2.43 -12.07 -13.21
CA GLY A 3 -2.57 -11.24 -12.03
C GLY A 3 -2.79 -9.78 -12.41
N LYS A 4 -4.02 -9.30 -12.24
CA LYS A 4 -4.33 -7.87 -12.42
C LYS A 4 -3.65 -7.06 -11.31
N ILE A 5 -3.19 -5.87 -11.67
CA ILE A 5 -2.52 -4.93 -10.76
C ILE A 5 -3.39 -3.68 -10.64
N ALA A 6 -3.55 -3.20 -9.41
CA ALA A 6 -4.23 -1.95 -9.11
C ALA A 6 -3.33 -1.00 -8.33
N ILE A 7 -3.67 0.28 -8.38
CA ILE A 7 -3.09 1.33 -7.53
C ILE A 7 -4.21 2.24 -6.99
N ILE A 8 -4.17 2.52 -5.69
CA ILE A 8 -5.06 3.43 -4.98
C ILE A 8 -4.24 4.62 -4.49
N GLY A 9 -4.66 5.85 -4.80
CA GLY A 9 -3.95 7.04 -4.36
C GLY A 9 -4.60 8.34 -4.79
N ASP A 10 -3.91 9.46 -4.60
CA ASP A 10 -4.36 10.73 -5.16
C ASP A 10 -4.22 10.70 -6.68
N GLY A 11 -5.14 11.37 -7.37
CA GLY A 11 -5.25 11.28 -8.83
C GLY A 11 -3.96 11.66 -9.55
N ASP A 12 -3.26 12.67 -9.05
CA ASP A 12 -2.07 13.19 -9.72
C ASP A 12 -0.88 12.22 -9.59
N SER A 13 -0.69 11.59 -8.43
CA SER A 13 0.37 10.59 -8.24
C SER A 13 0.18 9.33 -9.07
N ILE A 14 -1.07 8.89 -9.25
CA ILE A 14 -1.34 7.56 -9.80
C ILE A 14 -1.65 7.54 -11.30
N THR A 15 -1.95 8.69 -11.92
CA THR A 15 -2.44 8.74 -13.31
C THR A 15 -1.44 8.14 -14.31
N VAL A 16 -0.13 8.30 -14.07
CA VAL A 16 0.92 7.77 -14.96
C VAL A 16 0.86 6.23 -15.09
N PHE A 17 0.39 5.53 -14.04
CA PHE A 17 0.34 4.07 -14.02
C PHE A 17 -0.71 3.49 -14.98
N LYS A 18 -1.72 4.27 -15.40
CA LYS A 18 -2.64 3.84 -16.46
C LYS A 18 -1.90 3.51 -17.76
N ALA A 19 -0.84 4.26 -18.09
CA ALA A 19 -0.10 4.08 -19.33
C ALA A 19 0.61 2.72 -19.42
N VAL A 20 0.86 2.08 -18.28
CA VAL A 20 1.52 0.77 -18.17
C VAL A 20 0.53 -0.36 -17.81
N GLY A 21 -0.77 -0.12 -17.92
CA GLY A 21 -1.80 -1.15 -17.74
C GLY A 21 -2.17 -1.46 -16.29
N VAL A 22 -1.88 -0.56 -15.36
CA VAL A 22 -2.34 -0.67 -13.97
C VAL A 22 -3.68 0.02 -13.81
N ASP A 23 -4.64 -0.65 -13.17
CA ASP A 23 -5.95 -0.07 -12.88
C ASP A 23 -5.83 0.94 -11.73
N THR A 24 -6.17 2.19 -11.99
CA THR A 24 -6.01 3.29 -11.02
C THR A 24 -7.32 3.65 -10.35
N PHE A 25 -7.31 3.79 -9.03
CA PHE A 25 -8.46 4.20 -8.24
C PHE A 25 -8.12 5.44 -7.41
N LYS A 26 -8.63 6.59 -7.85
CA LYS A 26 -8.45 7.85 -7.13
C LYS A 26 -9.25 7.83 -5.82
N VAL A 27 -8.62 8.25 -4.73
CA VAL A 27 -9.26 8.49 -3.44
C VAL A 27 -8.83 9.84 -2.87
N GLU A 28 -9.62 10.36 -1.93
CA GLU A 28 -9.46 11.70 -1.35
C GLU A 28 -9.40 11.68 0.19
N SER A 29 -9.51 10.50 0.81
CA SER A 29 -9.43 10.31 2.26
C SER A 29 -9.12 8.85 2.59
N GLY A 30 -8.59 8.58 3.79
CA GLY A 30 -8.40 7.22 4.30
C GLY A 30 -9.68 6.39 4.30
N LYS A 31 -10.82 6.99 4.65
CA LYS A 31 -12.14 6.30 4.61
C LYS A 31 -12.52 5.86 3.19
N ASN A 32 -12.21 6.67 2.18
CA ASN A 32 -12.42 6.30 0.78
C ASN A 32 -11.44 5.21 0.34
N CYS A 33 -10.18 5.31 0.78
CA CYS A 33 -9.15 4.29 0.56
C CYS A 33 -9.56 2.93 1.13
N GLU A 34 -9.99 2.87 2.39
CA GLU A 34 -10.42 1.65 3.07
C GLU A 34 -11.57 0.95 2.31
N LYS A 35 -12.60 1.72 1.95
CA LYS A 35 -13.74 1.20 1.18
C LYS A 35 -13.32 0.69 -0.18
N GLN A 36 -12.45 1.42 -0.87
CA GLN A 36 -11.98 1.06 -2.19
C GLN A 36 -11.12 -0.20 -2.16
N LEU A 37 -10.20 -0.31 -1.20
CA LEU A 37 -9.35 -1.48 -1.01
C LEU A 37 -10.19 -2.73 -0.74
N LYS A 38 -11.16 -2.66 0.18
CA LYS A 38 -12.10 -3.77 0.46
C LYS A 38 -12.89 -4.18 -0.78
N LYS A 39 -13.29 -3.22 -1.61
CA LYS A 39 -14.08 -3.48 -2.83
C LYS A 39 -13.29 -4.27 -3.87
N ILE A 40 -12.01 -3.95 -4.06
CA ILE A 40 -11.21 -4.54 -5.15
C ILE A 40 -10.33 -5.71 -4.70
N ALA A 41 -10.22 -5.97 -3.39
CA ALA A 41 -9.28 -6.94 -2.84
C ALA A 41 -9.36 -8.35 -3.46
N ASN A 42 -10.54 -8.79 -3.91
CA ASN A 42 -10.72 -10.12 -4.50
C ASN A 42 -10.43 -10.18 -6.01
N ASP A 43 -10.30 -9.03 -6.67
CA ASP A 43 -10.18 -8.94 -8.14
C ASP A 43 -8.73 -8.75 -8.63
N TYR A 44 -7.82 -8.43 -7.71
CA TYR A 44 -6.43 -8.07 -8.01
C TYR A 44 -5.46 -8.92 -7.21
N SER A 45 -4.29 -9.22 -7.80
CA SER A 45 -3.23 -9.96 -7.12
C SER A 45 -2.28 -9.02 -6.38
N VAL A 46 -2.06 -7.83 -6.91
CA VAL A 46 -1.22 -6.79 -6.31
C VAL A 46 -1.96 -5.46 -6.31
N ILE A 47 -1.96 -4.80 -5.16
CA ILE A 47 -2.60 -3.50 -4.98
C ILE A 47 -1.57 -2.55 -4.35
N PHE A 48 -1.21 -1.49 -5.07
CA PHE A 48 -0.41 -0.41 -4.52
C PHE A 48 -1.31 0.60 -3.80
N VAL A 49 -0.85 1.16 -2.69
CA VAL A 49 -1.52 2.23 -1.95
C VAL A 49 -0.51 3.34 -1.69
N THR A 50 -0.86 4.59 -2.01
CA THR A 50 0.00 5.73 -1.67
C THR A 50 0.04 5.92 -0.15
N GLU A 51 1.24 6.17 0.37
CA GLU A 51 1.55 6.19 1.81
C GLU A 51 0.72 7.17 2.64
N GLN A 52 0.33 8.31 2.06
CA GLN A 52 -0.54 9.30 2.70
C GLN A 52 -1.89 8.74 3.19
N PHE A 53 -2.35 7.61 2.66
CA PHE A 53 -3.57 6.94 3.11
C PHE A 53 -3.30 5.68 3.92
N ALA A 54 -2.06 5.17 3.92
CA ALA A 54 -1.73 3.90 4.54
C ALA A 54 -1.90 3.92 6.06
N GLU A 55 -1.53 5.03 6.70
CA GLU A 55 -1.68 5.20 8.15
C GLU A 55 -3.14 5.09 8.59
N ASP A 56 -4.07 5.71 7.84
CA ASP A 56 -5.51 5.67 8.11
C ASP A 56 -6.10 4.26 8.00
N ILE A 57 -5.47 3.37 7.21
CA ILE A 57 -5.96 2.01 6.96
C ILE A 57 -5.06 0.92 7.55
N LYS A 58 -4.14 1.27 8.46
CA LYS A 58 -3.13 0.35 9.02
C LYS A 58 -3.69 -0.96 9.56
N ASP A 59 -4.87 -0.93 10.18
CA ASP A 59 -5.49 -2.14 10.74
C ASP A 59 -6.07 -3.04 9.66
N LEU A 60 -6.52 -2.47 8.55
CA LEU A 60 -6.92 -3.24 7.38
C LEU A 60 -5.71 -3.88 6.67
N LEU A 61 -4.58 -3.17 6.61
CA LEU A 61 -3.34 -3.69 6.00
C LEU A 61 -2.84 -4.94 6.73
N LYS A 62 -2.86 -4.94 8.07
CA LYS A 62 -2.49 -6.13 8.88
C LYS A 62 -3.30 -7.38 8.51
N ILE A 63 -4.59 -7.23 8.17
CA ILE A 63 -5.43 -8.36 7.76
C ILE A 63 -4.95 -8.94 6.42
N PHE A 64 -4.43 -8.09 5.53
CA PHE A 64 -3.86 -8.53 4.26
C PHE A 64 -2.47 -9.15 4.42
N ASP A 65 -1.66 -8.70 5.39
CA ASP A 65 -0.36 -9.33 5.71
C ASP A 65 -0.49 -10.80 6.17
N GLU A 66 -1.64 -11.18 6.71
CA GLU A 66 -1.94 -12.56 7.13
C GLU A 66 -2.34 -13.48 5.96
N LYS A 67 -2.48 -12.95 4.74
CA LYS A 67 -2.94 -13.68 3.57
C LYS A 67 -1.94 -13.57 2.42
N PRO A 68 -1.81 -14.60 1.57
CA PRO A 68 -0.93 -14.53 0.41
C PRO A 68 -1.41 -13.55 -0.67
N TYR A 69 -2.73 -13.32 -0.77
CA TYR A 69 -3.32 -12.40 -1.73
C TYR A 69 -4.54 -11.67 -1.15
N PRO A 70 -4.81 -10.43 -1.61
CA PRO A 70 -3.94 -9.61 -2.48
C PRO A 70 -2.68 -9.16 -1.73
N VAL A 71 -1.56 -8.99 -2.45
CA VAL A 71 -0.38 -8.33 -1.89
C VAL A 71 -0.64 -6.83 -1.91
N VAL A 72 -0.68 -6.19 -0.74
CA VAL A 72 -0.89 -4.74 -0.62
C VAL A 72 0.43 -4.05 -0.33
N LEU A 73 0.93 -3.27 -1.29
CA LEU A 73 2.22 -2.59 -1.19
C LEU A 73 2.04 -1.09 -1.03
N ILE A 74 2.85 -0.48 -0.18
CA ILE A 74 2.81 0.95 0.09
C ILE A 74 3.90 1.63 -0.73
N ILE A 75 3.54 2.74 -1.37
CA ILE A 75 4.48 3.55 -2.16
C ILE A 75 4.35 5.03 -1.80
N PRO A 76 5.42 5.82 -1.93
CA PRO A 76 5.34 7.27 -1.79
C PRO A 76 4.35 7.90 -2.78
N SER A 77 3.85 9.07 -2.44
CA SER A 77 3.07 9.91 -3.36
C SER A 77 3.99 10.88 -4.12
N LYS A 78 3.45 11.66 -5.05
CA LYS A 78 4.18 12.77 -5.69
C LYS A 78 4.67 13.83 -4.68
N ASN A 79 4.03 13.91 -3.51
CA ASN A 79 4.38 14.84 -2.44
C ASN A 79 5.47 14.29 -1.51
N GLY A 80 5.97 13.07 -1.76
CA GLY A 80 6.92 12.36 -0.92
C GLY A 80 6.29 11.22 -0.13
N ASP A 81 7.09 10.65 0.77
CA ASP A 81 6.69 9.70 1.80
C ASP A 81 6.21 10.41 3.09
N THR A 82 5.49 9.68 3.93
CA THR A 82 5.13 10.16 5.29
C THR A 82 6.03 9.54 6.37
N GLY A 83 6.90 8.61 5.99
CA GLY A 83 7.74 7.83 6.90
C GLY A 83 7.08 6.53 7.39
N TYR A 84 5.78 6.34 7.14
CA TYR A 84 5.03 5.15 7.50
C TYR A 84 5.63 3.86 6.91
N GLY A 85 6.11 3.89 5.67
CA GLY A 85 6.72 2.71 5.02
C GLY A 85 8.00 2.28 5.73
N ILE A 86 8.85 3.25 6.08
CA ILE A 86 10.09 3.00 6.82
C ILE A 86 9.79 2.52 8.25
N GLU A 87 8.83 3.14 8.93
CA GLU A 87 8.40 2.72 10.26
C GLU A 87 7.87 1.28 10.25
N SER A 88 7.03 0.95 9.28
CA SER A 88 6.48 -0.40 9.10
C SER A 88 7.59 -1.44 8.91
N LEU A 89 8.60 -1.10 8.12
CA LEU A 89 9.77 -1.97 7.91
C LEU A 89 10.55 -2.17 9.23
N LYS A 90 10.82 -1.11 9.99
CA LYS A 90 11.48 -1.21 11.31
C LYS A 90 10.71 -2.08 12.28
N ILE A 91 9.39 -1.95 12.33
CA ILE A 91 8.52 -2.79 13.17
C ILE A 91 8.61 -4.26 12.75
N ALA A 92 8.53 -4.53 11.44
CA ALA A 92 8.61 -5.89 10.91
C ALA A 92 9.97 -6.54 11.23
N MET A 93 11.07 -5.80 11.12
CA MET A 93 12.42 -6.28 11.43
C MET A 93 12.60 -6.56 12.93
N ASN A 94 12.17 -5.65 13.79
CA ASN A 94 12.18 -5.88 15.23
C ASN A 94 11.36 -7.12 15.61
N LYS A 95 10.20 -7.31 14.98
CA LYS A 95 9.35 -8.50 15.21
C LYS A 95 10.01 -9.79 14.73
N ALA A 96 10.70 -9.77 13.59
CA ALA A 96 11.26 -10.96 12.97
C ALA A 96 12.65 -11.35 13.49
N LEU A 97 13.50 -10.36 13.76
CA LEU A 97 14.92 -10.56 14.07
C LEU A 97 15.31 -10.03 15.47
N GLY A 98 14.44 -9.26 16.12
CA GLY A 98 14.72 -8.62 17.42
C GLY A 98 15.65 -7.41 17.33
N VAL A 99 16.07 -7.03 16.12
CA VAL A 99 17.02 -5.93 15.87
C VAL A 99 16.70 -5.22 14.55
N ASP A 100 17.04 -3.93 14.49
CA ASP A 100 17.13 -3.19 13.24
C ASP A 100 18.52 -3.40 12.62
N ILE A 101 18.57 -4.05 11.45
CA ILE A 101 19.80 -4.33 10.71
C ILE A 101 20.03 -3.38 9.51
N LEU A 102 19.05 -2.54 9.18
CA LEU A 102 19.10 -1.69 7.98
C LEU A 102 19.36 -0.22 8.36
N PHE A 103 18.95 0.21 9.56
CA PHE A 103 19.05 1.60 9.99
C PHE A 103 19.92 1.79 11.25
N ASN A 104 20.63 0.74 11.69
CA ASN A 104 21.70 0.85 12.68
C ASN A 104 23.01 1.24 11.97
N ASN A 105 23.60 2.37 12.34
CA ASN A 105 25.01 2.68 12.08
C ASN A 105 25.87 2.12 13.22
#